data_AF-A0A946FTZ6-F1
#
_entry.id   AF-A0A946FTZ6-F1
#
_cell.length_a   1.000
_cell.length_b   1.000
_cell.length_c   1.000
_cell.angle_alpha   90.00
_cell.angle_beta   90.00
_cell.angle_gamma   90.00
#
_symmetry.space_group_name_H-M   'P 1'
#
loop_
_entity.id
_entity.type
_entity.pdbx_description
1 polymer ?
#
loop_
_entity_poly.entity_id
_entity_poly.type
_entity_poly.pdbx_seq_one_letter_code
_entity_poly.pdbx_strand_id
1 'polypeptide(L)'
;MIDIQNQPDFRKIPINKVGIKGLKYPIKVLDKTTGLQSTVAQISMYVDLPHHCKGTHMSRFVEILHLFRAKVSLESLTNILKDMKKILGAKSSHIEITFPYFIEKKSPRTNSKGLMDYTCSIIGSSNGKNETDIILKVAVPITSVCPCSKEISEYGAHNQRGEVLVSTRFDKFIWIEEIVNLVEATASCDIFSVLKRQDEKFVTEKAYENPKFVEDIARDVAKELMADKNITWFSVSAENFESIHNHSAYAYIEK
;
A
#
# COMPACT_ATOMS: atom_id res chain seq x y z
N MET A 1 -29.32 31.08 3.82
CA MET A 1 -28.66 30.54 5.03
C MET A 1 -27.25 31.12 5.07
N ILE A 2 -26.74 31.55 6.23
CA ILE A 2 -25.40 32.16 6.32
C ILE A 2 -24.35 31.06 6.14
N ASP A 3 -23.38 31.29 5.27
CA ASP A 3 -22.26 30.38 5.06
C ASP A 3 -21.18 30.61 6.13
N ILE A 4 -21.21 29.81 7.19
CA ILE A 4 -20.27 29.90 8.31
C ILE A 4 -18.85 29.54 7.87
N GLN A 5 -18.69 28.64 6.89
CA GLN A 5 -17.38 28.13 6.46
C GLN A 5 -16.59 29.21 5.72
N ASN A 6 -17.28 30.05 4.94
CA ASN A 6 -16.70 31.19 4.24
C ASN A 6 -16.58 32.47 5.08
N GLN A 7 -16.86 32.43 6.38
CA GLN A 7 -16.60 33.57 7.26
C GLN A 7 -15.09 33.79 7.43
N PRO A 8 -14.66 35.05 7.65
CA PRO A 8 -13.28 35.36 7.92
C PRO A 8 -12.81 34.73 9.23
N ASP A 9 -11.61 34.17 9.22
CA ASP A 9 -10.87 33.75 10.40
C ASP A 9 -9.74 34.72 10.73
N PHE A 10 -9.65 35.13 12.00
CA PHE A 10 -8.70 36.15 12.46
C PHE A 10 -7.47 35.58 13.18
N ARG A 11 -7.40 34.27 13.39
CA ARG A 11 -6.29 33.64 14.12
C ARG A 11 -4.99 33.62 13.32
N LYS A 12 -5.07 33.85 12.00
CA LYS A 12 -3.92 33.89 11.07
C LYS A 12 -3.09 32.59 11.05
N ILE A 13 -3.73 31.46 11.35
CA ILE A 13 -3.10 30.14 11.30
C ILE A 13 -3.71 29.35 10.13
N PRO A 14 -2.94 29.02 9.08
CA PRO A 14 -3.42 28.14 8.01
C PRO A 14 -3.48 26.69 8.48
N ILE A 15 -4.34 25.87 7.86
CA ILE A 15 -4.40 24.43 8.11
C ILE A 15 -3.76 23.70 6.93
N ASN A 16 -2.78 22.82 7.18
CA ASN A 16 -2.10 22.09 6.11
C ASN A 16 -2.98 21.01 5.45
N LYS A 17 -3.80 20.30 6.23
CA LYS A 17 -4.73 19.28 5.74
C LYS A 17 -6.03 19.33 6.53
N VAL A 18 -7.14 19.56 5.84
CA VAL A 18 -8.51 19.44 6.36
C VAL A 18 -9.39 18.73 5.35
N GLY A 19 -10.30 17.89 5.81
CA GLY A 19 -11.22 17.14 4.95
C GLY A 19 -11.84 15.94 5.65
N ILE A 20 -12.10 14.87 4.89
CA ILE A 20 -12.73 13.65 5.37
C ILE A 20 -11.73 12.49 5.46
N LYS A 21 -11.93 11.58 6.42
CA LYS A 21 -11.08 10.40 6.62
C LYS A 21 -11.95 9.16 6.80
N GLY A 22 -11.52 8.04 6.23
CA GLY A 22 -12.12 6.74 6.53
C GLY A 22 -13.45 6.44 5.85
N LEU A 23 -13.79 7.14 4.75
CA LEU A 23 -15.02 6.89 4.00
C LEU A 23 -14.93 5.55 3.28
N LYS A 24 -15.81 4.60 3.60
CA LYS A 24 -15.90 3.32 2.87
C LYS A 24 -16.63 3.54 1.55
N TYR A 25 -16.03 3.12 0.43
CA TYR A 25 -16.59 3.35 -0.90
C TYR A 25 -16.27 2.18 -1.85
N PRO A 26 -17.23 1.71 -2.67
CA PRO A 26 -16.98 0.65 -3.64
C PRO A 26 -16.13 1.17 -4.80
N ILE A 27 -15.12 0.41 -5.18
CA ILE A 27 -14.23 0.73 -6.30
C ILE A 27 -13.99 -0.48 -7.20
N LYS A 28 -13.45 -0.21 -8.39
CA LYS A 28 -12.89 -1.18 -9.33
C LYS A 28 -11.43 -0.86 -9.59
N VAL A 29 -10.58 -1.87 -9.47
CA VAL A 29 -9.14 -1.78 -9.70
C VAL A 29 -8.74 -2.73 -10.84
N LEU A 30 -7.65 -2.41 -11.54
CA LEU A 30 -7.14 -3.26 -12.61
C LEU A 30 -6.59 -4.55 -12.02
N ASP A 31 -6.82 -5.65 -12.74
CA ASP A 31 -6.35 -6.99 -12.40
C ASP A 31 -5.68 -7.62 -13.61
N LYS A 32 -4.46 -8.13 -13.45
CA LYS A 32 -3.64 -8.64 -14.56
C LYS A 32 -4.22 -9.90 -15.19
N THR A 33 -5.03 -10.66 -14.44
CA THR A 33 -5.60 -11.95 -14.87
C THR A 33 -7.05 -11.83 -15.33
N THR A 34 -7.87 -11.13 -14.56
CA THR A 34 -9.33 -11.00 -14.78
C THR A 34 -9.74 -9.66 -15.41
N GLY A 35 -8.79 -8.73 -15.55
CA GLY A 35 -8.98 -7.40 -16.13
C GLY A 35 -9.43 -6.35 -15.12
N LEU A 36 -10.46 -6.66 -14.32
CA LEU A 36 -10.98 -5.75 -13.29
C LEU A 36 -11.46 -6.53 -12.07
N GLN A 37 -11.10 -6.04 -10.88
CA GLN A 37 -11.56 -6.54 -9.59
C GLN A 37 -12.41 -5.48 -8.89
N SER A 38 -13.56 -5.90 -8.33
CA SER A 38 -14.39 -5.02 -7.49
C SER A 38 -14.00 -5.22 -6.02
N THR A 39 -13.78 -4.13 -5.29
CA THR A 39 -13.40 -4.15 -3.88
C THR A 39 -14.02 -2.96 -3.14
N VAL A 40 -13.87 -2.93 -1.82
CA VAL A 40 -14.29 -1.80 -0.98
C VAL A 40 -13.04 -1.09 -0.48
N ALA A 41 -12.93 0.19 -0.80
CA ALA A 41 -11.84 1.04 -0.34
C ALA A 41 -12.23 1.86 0.88
N GLN A 42 -11.25 2.17 1.71
CA GLN A 42 -11.28 3.25 2.67
C GLN A 42 -10.59 4.47 2.06
N ILE A 43 -11.35 5.55 1.86
CA ILE A 43 -10.92 6.76 1.17
C ILE A 43 -10.79 7.91 2.19
N SER A 44 -9.67 8.63 2.10
CA SER A 44 -9.44 9.87 2.83
C SER A 44 -9.06 10.97 1.85
N MET A 45 -9.63 12.16 2.02
CA MET A 45 -9.47 13.29 1.10
C MET A 45 -9.24 14.57 1.88
N TYR A 46 -8.23 15.34 1.49
CA TYR A 46 -7.80 16.54 2.19
C TYR A 46 -7.42 17.66 1.24
N VAL A 47 -7.55 18.90 1.71
CA VAL A 47 -7.00 20.10 1.08
C VAL A 47 -6.34 21.00 2.13
N ASP A 48 -5.53 21.97 1.71
CA ASP A 48 -5.12 23.05 2.60
C ASP A 48 -6.26 24.07 2.79
N LEU A 49 -6.25 24.73 3.94
CA LEU A 49 -7.17 25.82 4.26
C LEU A 49 -6.37 27.10 4.53
N PRO A 50 -6.57 28.16 3.73
CA PRO A 50 -5.97 29.45 4.00
C PRO A 50 -6.36 30.00 5.37
N HIS A 51 -5.46 30.74 6.01
CA HIS A 51 -5.66 31.28 7.35
C HIS A 51 -6.84 32.25 7.51
N HIS A 52 -7.41 32.73 6.40
CA HIS A 52 -8.53 33.67 6.38
C HIS A 52 -9.88 32.97 6.24
N CYS A 53 -9.91 31.66 5.96
CA CYS A 53 -11.13 30.87 5.88
C CYS A 53 -11.39 30.18 7.22
N LYS A 54 -12.63 30.27 7.72
CA LYS A 54 -13.02 29.61 8.98
C LYS A 54 -13.19 28.10 8.86
N GLY A 55 -13.58 27.60 7.68
CA GLY A 55 -13.74 26.16 7.46
C GLY A 55 -13.79 25.76 5.98
N THR A 56 -13.71 24.46 5.73
CA THR A 56 -13.94 23.86 4.40
C THR A 56 -15.35 23.27 4.30
N HIS A 57 -15.85 23.09 3.09
CA HIS A 57 -17.15 22.48 2.82
C HIS A 57 -17.04 20.95 2.76
N MET A 58 -17.33 20.26 3.87
CA MET A 58 -17.14 18.81 3.99
C MET A 58 -17.96 17.96 3.01
N SER A 59 -19.20 18.35 2.69
CA SER A 59 -20.04 17.58 1.75
C SER A 59 -19.46 17.55 0.34
N ARG A 60 -18.75 18.60 -0.07
CA ARG A 60 -18.17 18.71 -1.42
C ARG A 60 -17.15 17.61 -1.70
N PHE A 61 -16.43 17.09 -0.70
CA PHE A 61 -15.54 15.94 -0.90
C PHE A 61 -16.30 14.70 -1.36
N VAL A 62 -17.45 14.44 -0.73
CA VAL A 62 -18.31 13.29 -1.06
C VAL A 62 -18.97 13.50 -2.41
N GLU A 63 -19.45 14.71 -2.71
CA GLU A 63 -20.01 15.06 -4.01
C GLU A 63 -19.00 14.82 -5.15
N ILE A 64 -17.75 15.27 -4.97
CA ILE A 64 -16.65 15.01 -5.91
C ILE A 64 -16.48 13.52 -6.12
N LEU A 65 -16.38 12.73 -5.04
CA LEU A 65 -16.20 11.29 -5.14
C LEU A 65 -17.31 10.61 -5.96
N HIS A 66 -18.56 11.07 -5.87
CA HIS A 66 -19.68 10.50 -6.64
C HIS A 66 -19.64 10.82 -8.13
N LEU A 67 -19.02 11.95 -8.52
CA LEU A 67 -18.81 12.28 -9.93
C LEU A 67 -17.82 11.32 -10.59
N PHE A 68 -16.86 10.81 -9.82
CA PHE A 68 -15.91 9.82 -10.28
C PHE A 68 -16.52 8.41 -10.15
N ARG A 69 -16.96 7.87 -11.28
CA ARG A 69 -17.53 6.51 -11.38
C ARG A 69 -16.51 5.42 -11.04
N ALA A 70 -16.20 5.24 -9.76
CA ALA A 70 -15.63 4.08 -9.06
C ALA A 70 -14.44 3.31 -9.69
N LYS A 71 -13.94 3.64 -10.89
CA LYS A 71 -12.76 3.03 -11.51
C LYS A 71 -11.55 3.83 -11.10
N VAL A 72 -10.63 3.18 -10.38
CA VAL A 72 -9.38 3.81 -9.96
C VAL A 72 -8.34 3.64 -11.05
N SER A 73 -7.88 4.77 -11.61
CA SER A 73 -6.75 4.85 -12.53
C SER A 73 -5.90 6.10 -12.23
N LEU A 74 -4.69 6.16 -12.78
CA LEU A 74 -3.82 7.35 -12.66
C LEU A 74 -4.50 8.61 -13.18
N GLU A 75 -5.23 8.48 -14.30
CA GLU A 75 -6.00 9.56 -14.90
C GLU A 75 -7.13 10.02 -13.97
N SER A 76 -7.92 9.08 -13.41
CA SER A 76 -9.03 9.44 -12.52
C SER A 76 -8.54 10.14 -11.27
N LEU A 77 -7.42 9.68 -10.69
CA LEU A 77 -6.82 10.28 -9.50
C LEU A 77 -6.33 11.70 -9.75
N THR A 78 -5.65 11.91 -10.88
CA THR A 78 -5.17 13.25 -11.29
C THR A 78 -6.34 14.22 -11.44
N ASN A 79 -7.43 13.76 -12.07
CA ASN A 79 -8.64 14.56 -12.23
C ASN A 79 -9.32 14.86 -10.88
N ILE A 80 -9.46 13.87 -9.99
CA ILE A 80 -10.01 14.07 -8.63
C ILE A 80 -9.22 15.14 -7.88
N LEU A 81 -7.89 15.03 -7.87
CA LEU A 81 -7.04 15.99 -7.16
C LEU A 81 -7.20 17.42 -7.71
N LYS A 82 -7.32 17.56 -9.03
CA LYS A 82 -7.54 18.85 -9.69
C LYS A 82 -8.92 19.43 -9.35
N ASP A 83 -9.96 18.61 -9.41
CA ASP A 83 -11.34 19.01 -9.12
C ASP A 83 -11.50 19.39 -7.65
N MET A 84 -10.86 18.66 -6.73
CA MET A 84 -10.79 19.03 -5.31
C MET A 84 -10.26 20.44 -5.12
N LYS A 85 -9.11 20.79 -5.72
CA LYS A 85 -8.55 22.16 -5.60
C LYS A 85 -9.50 23.21 -6.16
N LYS A 86 -10.08 22.94 -7.33
CA LYS A 86 -11.00 23.87 -8.01
C LYS A 86 -12.29 24.10 -7.21
N ILE A 87 -12.93 23.04 -6.73
CA ILE A 87 -14.25 23.08 -6.06
C ILE A 87 -14.14 23.60 -4.62
N LEU A 88 -13.02 23.30 -3.94
CA LEU A 88 -12.77 23.71 -2.55
C LEU A 88 -11.94 24.99 -2.43
N GLY A 89 -11.47 25.56 -3.54
CA GLY A 89 -10.68 26.80 -3.55
C GLY A 89 -9.33 26.68 -2.85
N ALA A 90 -8.68 25.51 -2.96
CA ALA A 90 -7.46 25.18 -2.25
C ALA A 90 -6.22 25.18 -3.16
N LYS A 91 -5.02 25.35 -2.58
CA LYS A 91 -3.76 25.32 -3.33
C LYS A 91 -3.23 23.90 -3.53
N SER A 92 -3.59 22.99 -2.65
CA SER A 92 -3.12 21.61 -2.58
C SER A 92 -4.27 20.66 -2.27
N SER A 93 -4.16 19.45 -2.77
CA SER A 93 -5.11 18.38 -2.51
C SER A 93 -4.38 17.06 -2.28
N HIS A 94 -4.99 16.19 -1.49
CA HIS A 94 -4.46 14.88 -1.14
C HIS A 94 -5.60 13.87 -1.14
N ILE A 95 -5.34 12.68 -1.66
CA ILE A 95 -6.26 11.54 -1.60
C ILE A 95 -5.49 10.28 -1.23
N GLU A 96 -6.06 9.48 -0.34
CA GLU A 96 -5.54 8.19 0.08
C GLU A 96 -6.65 7.16 -0.12
N ILE A 97 -6.40 6.14 -0.94
CA ILE A 97 -7.35 5.08 -1.25
C ILE A 97 -6.72 3.75 -0.82
N THR A 98 -7.17 3.18 0.28
CA THR A 98 -6.69 1.88 0.78
C THR A 98 -7.73 0.80 0.55
N PHE A 99 -7.34 -0.35 -0.02
CA PHE A 99 -8.26 -1.43 -0.36
C PHE A 99 -7.56 -2.79 -0.29
N PRO A 100 -8.29 -3.87 0.02
CA PRO A 100 -7.77 -5.22 -0.19
C PRO A 100 -7.77 -5.54 -1.69
N TYR A 101 -6.67 -6.13 -2.14
CA TYR A 101 -6.44 -6.65 -3.48
C TYR A 101 -6.25 -8.16 -3.42
N PHE A 102 -6.93 -8.91 -4.28
CA PHE A 102 -6.89 -10.38 -4.24
C PHE A 102 -6.13 -10.96 -5.42
N ILE A 103 -5.24 -11.91 -5.16
CA ILE A 103 -4.54 -12.69 -6.20
C ILE A 103 -4.86 -14.17 -6.00
N GLU A 104 -5.30 -14.86 -7.05
CA GLU A 104 -5.40 -16.32 -7.04
C GLU A 104 -4.00 -16.93 -7.16
N LYS A 105 -3.57 -17.64 -6.12
CA LYS A 105 -2.31 -18.38 -6.09
C LYS A 105 -2.56 -19.87 -6.22
N LYS A 106 -1.61 -20.56 -6.86
CA LYS A 106 -1.54 -22.03 -6.89
C LYS A 106 -0.52 -22.49 -5.88
N SER A 107 -0.87 -23.50 -5.09
CA SER A 107 0.07 -24.12 -4.15
C SER A 107 1.23 -24.80 -4.89
N PRO A 108 2.43 -24.85 -4.31
CA PRO A 108 3.66 -25.19 -5.04
C PRO A 108 3.79 -26.66 -5.47
N ARG A 109 3.07 -27.58 -4.83
CA ARG A 109 3.12 -29.03 -5.15
C ARG A 109 1.82 -29.54 -5.74
N THR A 110 0.69 -29.26 -5.10
CA THR A 110 -0.62 -29.78 -5.53
C THR A 110 -1.35 -28.86 -6.51
N ASN A 111 -0.86 -27.64 -6.76
CA ASN A 111 -1.53 -26.61 -7.56
C ASN A 111 -2.93 -26.26 -7.06
N SER A 112 -3.21 -26.47 -5.77
CA SER A 112 -4.47 -26.08 -5.16
C SER A 112 -4.62 -24.56 -5.29
N LYS A 113 -5.74 -24.12 -5.87
CA LYS A 113 -6.03 -22.69 -6.05
C LYS A 113 -6.58 -22.10 -4.75
N GLY A 114 -6.07 -20.93 -4.38
CA GLY A 114 -6.55 -20.17 -3.24
C GLY A 114 -6.35 -18.67 -3.45
N LEU A 115 -7.31 -17.86 -3.01
CA LEU A 115 -7.17 -16.40 -3.03
C LEU A 115 -6.30 -15.96 -1.85
N MET A 116 -5.36 -15.05 -2.10
CA MET A 116 -4.60 -14.31 -1.10
C MET A 116 -4.98 -12.84 -1.17
N ASP A 117 -5.16 -12.20 -0.03
CA ASP A 117 -5.40 -10.77 0.08
C ASP A 117 -4.10 -10.00 0.39
N TYR A 118 -4.01 -8.81 -0.19
CA TYR A 118 -2.92 -7.86 -0.01
C TYR A 118 -3.52 -6.48 0.27
N THR A 119 -3.03 -5.80 1.30
CA THR A 119 -3.48 -4.42 1.57
C THR A 119 -2.73 -3.47 0.65
N CYS A 120 -3.46 -2.80 -0.24
CA CYS A 120 -2.90 -1.84 -1.18
C CYS A 120 -3.39 -0.44 -0.86
N SER A 121 -2.55 0.56 -1.06
CA SER A 121 -2.91 1.97 -0.97
C SER A 121 -2.41 2.73 -2.18
N ILE A 122 -3.24 3.59 -2.74
CA ILE A 122 -2.82 4.60 -3.71
C ILE A 122 -2.92 5.97 -3.04
N ILE A 123 -1.79 6.66 -2.96
CA ILE A 123 -1.66 7.96 -2.31
C ILE A 123 -1.38 8.97 -3.41
N GLY A 124 -2.30 9.88 -3.64
CA GLY A 124 -2.17 10.97 -4.61
C GLY A 124 -2.06 12.30 -3.89
N SER A 125 -1.16 13.16 -4.34
CA SER A 125 -1.10 14.55 -3.90
C SER A 125 -0.91 15.48 -5.08
N SER A 126 -1.48 16.68 -5.02
CA SER A 126 -1.26 17.72 -6.02
C SER A 126 -0.95 19.04 -5.34
N ASN A 127 0.14 19.68 -5.75
CA ASN A 127 0.62 20.92 -5.14
C ASN A 127 0.06 22.18 -5.85
N GLY A 128 0.49 23.36 -5.39
CA GLY A 128 0.09 24.66 -5.95
C GLY A 128 0.52 24.90 -7.41
N LYS A 129 1.48 24.12 -7.93
CA LYS A 129 1.93 24.18 -9.32
C LYS A 129 1.18 23.20 -10.23
N ASN A 130 0.18 22.48 -9.70
CA ASN A 130 -0.51 21.37 -10.38
C ASN A 130 0.40 20.18 -10.74
N GLU A 131 1.57 20.07 -10.09
CA GLU A 131 2.36 18.85 -10.15
C GLU A 131 1.65 17.80 -9.28
N THR A 132 1.50 16.60 -9.82
CA THR A 132 0.84 15.48 -9.17
C THR A 132 1.88 14.43 -8.83
N ASP A 133 1.91 14.00 -7.57
CA ASP A 133 2.73 12.89 -7.08
C ASP A 133 1.80 11.74 -6.72
N ILE A 134 2.10 10.54 -7.22
CA ILE A 134 1.33 9.33 -6.98
C ILE A 134 2.27 8.27 -6.44
N ILE A 135 1.91 7.72 -5.29
CA ILE A 135 2.63 6.63 -4.63
C ILE A 135 1.71 5.42 -4.59
N LEU A 136 2.18 4.29 -5.12
CA LEU A 136 1.56 2.99 -4.92
C LEU A 136 2.24 2.30 -3.74
N LYS A 137 1.44 1.85 -2.78
CA LYS A 137 1.89 1.15 -1.58
C LYS A 137 1.24 -0.23 -1.51
N VAL A 138 2.03 -1.27 -1.32
CA VAL A 138 1.58 -2.67 -1.28
C VAL A 138 2.16 -3.34 -0.04
N ALA A 139 1.30 -3.84 0.83
CA ALA A 139 1.65 -4.64 1.98
C ALA A 139 1.57 -6.13 1.61
N VAL A 140 2.70 -6.82 1.68
CA VAL A 140 2.85 -8.21 1.28
C VAL A 140 3.16 -9.05 2.52
N PRO A 141 2.24 -9.94 2.93
CA PRO A 141 2.51 -10.83 4.05
C PRO A 141 3.45 -11.96 3.60
N ILE A 142 4.47 -12.26 4.42
CA ILE A 142 5.52 -13.22 4.10
C ILE A 142 5.78 -14.18 5.27
N THR A 143 6.47 -15.28 4.99
CA THR A 143 7.08 -16.13 6.03
C THR A 143 8.57 -15.81 6.11
N SER A 144 9.07 -15.57 7.32
CA SER A 144 10.49 -15.38 7.61
C SER A 144 10.99 -16.48 8.55
N VAL A 145 12.16 -17.04 8.28
CA VAL A 145 12.86 -18.00 9.17
C VAL A 145 14.18 -17.38 9.60
N CYS A 146 14.46 -17.39 10.89
CA CYS A 146 15.67 -16.75 11.44
C CYS A 146 16.93 -17.59 11.17
N PRO A 147 17.95 -17.05 10.45
CA PRO A 147 19.22 -17.75 10.23
C PRO A 147 19.93 -18.07 11.54
N CYS A 148 19.94 -17.13 12.49
CA CYS A 148 20.59 -17.31 13.79
C CYS A 148 19.99 -18.50 14.56
N SER A 149 18.66 -18.58 14.63
CA SER A 149 17.98 -19.67 15.32
C SER A 149 18.29 -21.03 14.71
N LYS A 150 18.34 -21.11 13.38
CA LYS A 150 18.71 -22.33 12.65
C LYS A 150 20.15 -22.77 12.95
N GLU A 151 21.06 -21.81 13.05
CA GLU A 151 22.49 -22.10 13.25
C GLU A 151 22.81 -22.59 14.67
N ILE A 152 22.16 -22.03 15.69
CA ILE A 152 22.45 -22.36 17.09
C ILE A 152 21.68 -23.57 17.64
N SER A 153 20.63 -24.02 16.96
CA SER A 153 19.76 -25.09 17.44
C SER A 153 20.10 -26.43 16.79
N GLU A 154 20.10 -27.52 17.57
CA GLU A 154 20.33 -28.87 17.02
C GLU A 154 19.25 -29.29 16.00
N TYR A 155 18.03 -28.78 16.17
CA TYR A 155 16.90 -29.01 15.28
C TYR A 155 15.91 -27.84 15.34
N GLY A 156 15.23 -27.62 14.22
CA GLY A 156 14.26 -26.54 14.07
C GLY A 156 14.90 -25.15 13.96
N ALA A 157 14.04 -24.17 13.75
CA ALA A 157 14.37 -22.74 13.76
C ALA A 157 13.06 -21.99 14.01
N HIS A 158 13.09 -20.92 14.80
CA HIS A 158 11.88 -20.10 14.92
C HIS A 158 11.59 -19.39 13.61
N ASN A 159 10.30 -19.30 13.32
CA ASN A 159 9.76 -18.63 12.15
C ASN A 159 8.50 -17.87 12.54
N GLN A 160 8.12 -16.93 11.68
CA GLN A 160 7.00 -16.03 11.96
C GLN A 160 6.41 -15.48 10.67
N ARG A 161 5.21 -14.91 10.80
CA ARG A 161 4.66 -14.02 9.79
C ARG A 161 5.41 -12.70 9.85
N GLY A 162 5.75 -12.18 8.69
CA GLY A 162 6.19 -10.80 8.52
C GLY A 162 5.30 -10.07 7.53
N GLU A 163 5.45 -8.76 7.47
CA GLU A 163 4.85 -7.90 6.47
C GLU A 163 5.95 -7.05 5.83
N VAL A 164 6.02 -7.09 4.51
CA VAL A 164 6.88 -6.20 3.74
C VAL A 164 6.01 -5.17 3.05
N LEU A 165 6.29 -3.90 3.34
CA LEU A 165 5.55 -2.76 2.83
C LEU A 165 6.42 -2.03 1.82
N VAL A 166 6.03 -2.12 0.55
CA VAL A 166 6.70 -1.45 -0.56
C VAL A 166 5.88 -0.25 -0.97
N SER A 167 6.49 0.93 -0.95
CA SER A 167 5.91 2.17 -1.53
C SER A 167 6.76 2.60 -2.71
N THR A 168 6.16 2.97 -3.83
CA THR A 168 6.86 3.29 -5.08
C THR A 168 6.27 4.51 -5.76
N ARG A 169 7.16 5.36 -6.30
CA ARG A 169 6.85 6.31 -7.38
C ARG A 169 7.39 5.73 -8.68
N PHE A 170 6.70 6.00 -9.78
CA PHE A 170 7.00 5.39 -11.06
C PHE A 170 6.65 6.29 -12.25
N ASP A 171 7.40 6.12 -13.34
CA ASP A 171 7.17 6.88 -14.58
C ASP A 171 6.06 6.26 -15.45
N LYS A 172 5.95 4.93 -15.44
CA LYS A 172 4.95 4.16 -16.17
C LYS A 172 4.17 3.29 -15.21
N PHE A 173 2.94 2.96 -15.60
CA PHE A 173 2.07 2.08 -14.84
C PHE A 173 2.77 0.78 -14.42
N ILE A 174 2.59 0.41 -13.14
CA ILE A 174 3.11 -0.82 -12.52
C ILE A 174 1.94 -1.67 -12.03
N TRP A 175 2.03 -2.98 -12.22
CA TRP A 175 1.06 -3.93 -11.67
C TRP A 175 1.32 -4.20 -10.19
N ILE A 176 0.24 -4.24 -9.38
CA ILE A 176 0.34 -4.63 -7.96
C ILE A 176 0.96 -6.02 -7.85
N GLU A 177 0.59 -6.93 -8.75
CA GLU A 177 1.10 -8.31 -8.81
C GLU A 177 2.61 -8.38 -9.06
N GLU A 178 3.20 -7.41 -9.76
CA GLU A 178 4.65 -7.38 -9.98
C GLU A 178 5.40 -7.05 -8.69
N ILE A 179 4.87 -6.11 -7.89
CA ILE A 179 5.43 -5.81 -6.56
C ILE A 179 5.25 -7.00 -5.62
N VAL A 180 4.07 -7.64 -5.61
CA VAL A 180 3.82 -8.84 -4.80
C VAL A 180 4.81 -9.94 -5.16
N ASN A 181 4.93 -10.28 -6.44
CA ASN A 181 5.82 -11.35 -6.90
C ASN A 181 7.29 -11.05 -6.57
N LEU A 182 7.73 -9.80 -6.71
CA LEU A 182 9.08 -9.37 -6.35
C LEU A 182 9.34 -9.63 -4.87
N VAL A 183 8.45 -9.16 -3.99
CA VAL A 183 8.61 -9.34 -2.54
C VAL A 183 8.58 -10.82 -2.16
N GLU A 184 7.60 -11.57 -2.67
CA GLU A 184 7.46 -13.00 -2.37
C GLU A 184 8.68 -13.83 -2.82
N ALA A 185 9.31 -13.46 -3.93
CA ALA A 185 10.55 -14.09 -4.40
C ALA A 185 11.76 -13.83 -3.47
N THR A 186 11.73 -12.74 -2.70
CA THR A 186 12.81 -12.37 -1.77
C THR A 186 12.62 -12.89 -0.35
N ALA A 187 11.41 -13.32 0.05
CA ALA A 187 11.15 -13.85 1.38
C ALA A 187 11.79 -15.24 1.60
N SER A 188 11.79 -15.74 2.85
CA SER A 188 12.16 -17.15 3.10
C SER A 188 11.20 -18.09 2.37
N CYS A 189 9.90 -17.82 2.50
CA CYS A 189 8.86 -18.42 1.68
C CYS A 189 7.64 -17.50 1.58
N ASP A 190 6.99 -17.57 0.43
CA ASP A 190 5.68 -17.01 0.11
C ASP A 190 4.57 -17.64 0.95
N ILE A 191 3.44 -16.93 1.08
CA ILE A 191 2.24 -17.42 1.78
C ILE A 191 1.20 -17.91 0.76
N PHE A 192 0.45 -18.93 1.17
CA PHE A 192 -0.65 -19.53 0.42
C PHE A 192 -1.84 -19.72 1.36
N SER A 193 -3.06 -19.45 0.87
CA SER A 193 -4.28 -19.65 1.66
C SER A 193 -4.74 -21.11 1.69
N VAL A 194 -4.31 -21.93 0.72
CA VAL A 194 -4.64 -23.35 0.65
C VAL A 194 -3.37 -24.17 0.43
N LEU A 195 -3.02 -24.98 1.44
CA LEU A 195 -1.91 -25.94 1.38
C LEU A 195 -2.44 -27.34 1.70
N LYS A 196 -2.02 -28.35 0.93
CA LYS A 196 -2.17 -29.76 1.29
C LYS A 196 -0.88 -30.27 1.93
N ARG A 197 -0.88 -31.47 2.50
CA ARG A 197 0.27 -32.05 3.23
C ARG A 197 1.60 -31.97 2.46
N GLN A 198 1.58 -32.25 1.16
CA GLN A 198 2.79 -32.17 0.31
C GLN A 198 3.26 -30.72 0.11
N ASP A 199 2.33 -29.76 0.03
CA ASP A 199 2.66 -28.34 -0.07
C ASP A 199 3.22 -27.83 1.25
N GLU A 200 2.60 -28.20 2.38
CA GLU A 200 3.02 -27.81 3.73
C GLU A 200 4.45 -28.30 4.03
N LYS A 201 4.75 -29.56 3.69
CA LYS A 201 6.11 -30.09 3.72
C LYS A 201 7.07 -29.19 2.93
N PHE A 202 6.73 -28.90 1.67
CA PHE A 202 7.59 -28.13 0.79
C PHE A 202 7.84 -26.71 1.27
N VAL A 203 6.80 -25.96 1.68
CA VAL A 203 6.98 -24.56 2.11
C VAL A 203 7.79 -24.50 3.41
N THR A 204 7.64 -25.49 4.29
CA THR A 204 8.43 -25.60 5.53
C THR A 204 9.90 -25.83 5.21
N GLU A 205 10.20 -26.80 4.35
CA GLU A 205 11.58 -27.10 3.90
C GLU A 205 12.20 -25.91 3.15
N LYS A 206 11.47 -25.31 2.20
CA LYS A 206 11.92 -24.13 1.43
C LYS A 206 12.28 -22.97 2.36
N ALA A 207 11.41 -22.64 3.32
CA ALA A 207 11.65 -21.56 4.25
C ALA A 207 12.87 -21.85 5.16
N TYR A 208 12.99 -23.10 5.63
CA TYR A 208 14.11 -23.54 6.46
C TYR A 208 15.44 -23.50 5.70
N GLU A 209 15.45 -23.85 4.41
CA GLU A 209 16.63 -23.83 3.54
C GLU A 209 17.05 -22.41 3.12
N ASN A 210 16.11 -21.46 3.11
CA ASN A 210 16.31 -20.05 2.76
C ASN A 210 16.00 -19.10 3.93
N PRO A 211 16.69 -19.22 5.08
CA PRO A 211 16.44 -18.35 6.22
C PRO A 211 16.94 -16.95 5.91
N LYS A 212 16.22 -15.91 6.37
CA LYS A 212 16.57 -14.51 6.13
C LYS A 212 16.27 -13.65 7.36
N PHE A 213 17.17 -12.72 7.66
CA PHE A 213 16.87 -11.65 8.60
C PHE A 213 15.94 -10.61 7.96
N VAL A 214 15.37 -9.75 8.79
CA VAL A 214 14.53 -8.63 8.33
C VAL A 214 15.33 -7.66 7.44
N GLU A 215 16.62 -7.49 7.73
CA GLU A 215 17.55 -6.68 6.93
C GLU A 215 17.85 -7.30 5.57
N ASP A 216 17.95 -8.64 5.49
CA ASP A 216 18.22 -9.34 4.23
C ASP A 216 17.04 -9.17 3.27
N ILE A 217 15.82 -9.36 3.78
CA ILE A 217 14.58 -9.17 3.02
C ILE A 217 14.49 -7.72 2.52
N ALA A 218 14.70 -6.73 3.38
CA ALA A 218 14.66 -5.32 2.99
C ALA A 218 15.70 -4.99 1.92
N ARG A 219 16.93 -5.50 2.05
CA ARG A 219 18.02 -5.29 1.06
C ARG A 219 17.73 -5.96 -0.27
N ASP A 220 17.22 -7.18 -0.26
CA ASP A 220 16.92 -7.92 -1.48
C ASP A 220 15.80 -7.25 -2.27
N VAL A 221 14.72 -6.83 -1.60
CA VAL A 221 13.64 -6.06 -2.23
C VAL A 221 14.17 -4.73 -2.77
N ALA A 222 14.95 -4.00 -1.99
CA ALA A 222 15.53 -2.72 -2.43
C ALA A 222 16.45 -2.89 -3.64
N LYS A 223 17.23 -3.98 -3.71
CA LYS A 223 18.11 -4.27 -4.84
C LYS A 223 17.32 -4.46 -6.14
N GLU A 224 16.22 -5.21 -6.10
CA GLU A 224 15.35 -5.40 -7.26
C GLU A 224 14.67 -4.08 -7.68
N LEU A 225 14.17 -3.30 -6.72
CA LEU A 225 13.56 -1.98 -7.00
C LEU A 225 14.58 -0.98 -7.58
N MET A 226 15.83 -0.99 -7.13
CA MET A 226 16.90 -0.16 -7.69
C MET A 226 17.28 -0.54 -9.13
N ALA A 227 17.06 -1.80 -9.52
CA ALA A 227 17.34 -2.28 -10.87
C ALA A 227 16.24 -1.89 -11.88
N ASP A 228 15.03 -1.63 -11.39
CA ASP A 228 13.90 -1.21 -12.23
C ASP A 228 13.98 0.30 -12.55
N LYS A 229 14.32 0.61 -13.80
CA LYS A 229 14.40 1.99 -14.31
C LYS A 229 13.07 2.73 -14.29
N ASN A 230 11.95 2.03 -14.13
CA ASN A 230 10.63 2.63 -14.03
C ASN A 230 10.36 3.22 -12.65
N ILE A 231 11.08 2.77 -11.61
CA ILE A 231 10.95 3.23 -10.22
C ILE A 231 11.82 4.47 -10.03
N THR A 232 11.20 5.60 -9.73
CA THR A 232 11.90 6.88 -9.52
C THR A 232 12.21 7.16 -8.06
N TRP A 233 11.48 6.52 -7.16
CA TRP A 233 11.67 6.53 -5.72
C TRP A 233 10.96 5.32 -5.13
N PHE A 234 11.48 4.77 -4.05
CA PHE A 234 10.80 3.77 -3.26
C PHE A 234 11.12 3.87 -1.77
N SER A 235 10.24 3.28 -0.97
CA SER A 235 10.55 2.90 0.40
C SER A 235 10.11 1.47 0.66
N VAL A 236 10.95 0.69 1.32
CA VAL A 236 10.69 -0.69 1.74
C VAL A 236 10.79 -0.73 3.26
N SER A 237 9.75 -1.20 3.93
CA SER A 237 9.90 -1.68 5.31
C SER A 237 9.62 -3.17 5.39
N ALA A 238 10.43 -3.90 6.13
CA ALA A 238 10.14 -5.28 6.52
C ALA A 238 9.91 -5.31 8.04
N GLU A 239 8.82 -5.92 8.46
CA GLU A 239 8.46 -6.09 9.87
C GLU A 239 8.19 -7.57 10.12
N ASN A 240 8.91 -8.18 11.06
CA ASN A 240 8.68 -9.55 11.52
C ASN A 240 7.99 -9.51 12.88
N PHE A 241 6.81 -10.13 12.97
CA PHE A 241 6.08 -10.28 14.22
C PHE A 241 6.68 -11.45 15.00
N GLU A 242 7.73 -11.18 15.77
CA GLU A 242 8.57 -12.22 16.38
C GLU A 242 7.76 -13.26 17.15
N SER A 243 7.99 -14.55 16.86
CA SER A 243 7.27 -15.64 17.50
C SER A 243 7.72 -15.92 18.94
N ILE A 244 8.91 -15.44 19.30
CA ILE A 244 9.54 -15.65 20.61
C ILE A 244 9.62 -14.37 21.46
N HIS A 245 9.16 -13.23 20.92
CA HIS A 245 9.19 -11.94 21.59
C HIS A 245 7.86 -11.19 21.41
N ASN A 246 7.47 -10.36 22.38
CA ASN A 246 6.25 -9.54 22.29
C ASN A 246 6.51 -8.15 21.69
N HIS A 247 7.33 -8.09 20.64
CA HIS A 247 7.64 -6.90 19.85
C HIS A 247 8.11 -7.33 18.45
N SER A 248 8.06 -6.42 17.48
CA SER A 248 8.50 -6.71 16.11
C SER A 248 9.98 -6.40 15.90
N ALA A 249 10.65 -7.19 15.05
CA ALA A 249 11.91 -6.79 14.42
C ALA A 249 11.59 -5.99 13.14
N TYR A 250 12.33 -4.90 12.88
CA TYR A 250 12.00 -3.95 11.82
C TYR A 250 13.23 -3.44 11.08
N ALA A 251 13.15 -3.40 9.74
CA ALA A 251 14.14 -2.75 8.89
C ALA A 251 13.46 -1.83 7.87
N TYR A 252 14.13 -0.73 7.49
CA TYR A 252 13.63 0.26 6.54
C TYR A 252 14.72 0.74 5.59
N ILE A 253 14.39 0.84 4.31
CA ILE A 253 15.24 1.42 3.27
C ILE A 253 14.39 2.38 2.43
N GLU A 254 14.90 3.57 2.15
CA GLU A 254 14.29 4.57 1.27
C GLU A 254 15.34 5.10 0.29
N LYS A 255 14.99 5.20 -0.99
CA LYS A 255 15.83 5.76 -2.05
C LYS A 255 15.02 6.44 -3.14
#